data_AF-A0A257HIK8-F1
#
_entry.id   AF-A0A257HIK8-F1
#
_cell.length_a   1.000
_cell.length_b   1.000
_cell.length_c   1.000
_cell.angle_alpha   90.00
_cell.angle_beta   90.00
_cell.angle_gamma   90.00
#
_symmetry.space_group_name_H-M   'P 1'
#
loop_
_entity.id
_entity.type
_entity.pdbx_description
1 polymer ?
#
loop_
_entity_poly.entity_id
_entity_poly.type
_entity_poly.pdbx_seq_one_letter_code
_entity_poly.pdbx_strand_id
1 'polypeptide(L)' 'MPIASHTKAANDHKSAATAHESVAALHTKGDHAAALDGSSKAKGHSDIAGKSAMEAHEKSVISAKK' A
#
# COMPACT_ATOMS: atom_id res chain seq x y z
N MET A 1 -7.36 -8.43 -17.46
CA MET A 1 -6.10 -7.86 -17.99
C MET A 1 -5.12 -7.62 -16.85
N PRO A 2 -3.97 -8.31 -16.82
CA PRO A 2 -2.99 -8.21 -15.72
C PRO A 2 -2.45 -6.79 -15.50
N ILE A 3 -2.36 -5.97 -16.56
CA ILE A 3 -1.95 -4.56 -16.50
C ILE A 3 -2.82 -3.76 -15.51
N ALA A 4 -4.15 -3.90 -15.58
CA ALA A 4 -5.05 -3.18 -14.68
C ALA A 4 -4.87 -3.58 -13.20
N SER A 5 -4.55 -4.84 -12.94
CA SER A 5 -4.25 -5.33 -11.58
C SER A 5 -2.92 -4.79 -11.06
N HIS A 6 -1.89 -4.71 -11.91
CA HIS A 6 -0.62 -4.06 -11.56
C HIS A 6 -0.77 -2.55 -11.34
N THR A 7 -1.59 -1.85 -12.14
CA THR A 7 -1.89 -0.43 -11.92
C THR A 7 -2.58 -0.21 -10.57
N LYS A 8 -3.53 -1.08 -10.20
CA LYS A 8 -4.18 -1.02 -8.89
C LYS A 8 -3.16 -1.22 -7.76
N ALA A 9 -2.31 -2.24 -7.84
CA ALA A 9 -1.29 -2.49 -6.84
C ALA A 9 -0.31 -1.31 -6.68
N ALA A 10 0.10 -0.69 -7.79
CA ALA A 10 0.94 0.50 -7.76
C ALA A 10 0.26 1.70 -7.06
N ASN A 11 -1.03 1.92 -7.31
CA ASN A 11 -1.80 2.94 -6.62
C ASN A 11 -1.92 2.66 -5.12
N ASP A 12 -2.18 1.42 -4.73
CA ASP A 12 -2.26 1.03 -3.32
C ASP A 12 -0.91 1.23 -2.60
N HIS A 13 0.22 0.91 -3.27
CA HIS A 13 1.56 1.21 -2.75
C HIS A 13 1.81 2.70 -2.59
N LYS A 14 1.36 3.52 -3.55
CA LYS A 14 1.46 4.98 -3.47
C LYS A 14 0.68 5.53 -2.27
N SER A 15 -0.54 5.03 -2.03
CA SER A 15 -1.33 5.40 -0.85
C SER A 15 -0.64 5.01 0.45
N ALA A 16 -0.04 3.82 0.52
CA ALA A 16 0.73 3.40 1.69
C ALA A 16 1.93 4.33 1.96
N ALA A 17 2.68 4.70 0.91
CA ALA A 17 3.80 5.63 1.02
C ALA A 17 3.35 7.00 1.57
N THR A 18 2.28 7.58 1.02
CA THR A 18 1.74 8.87 1.51
C THR A 18 1.27 8.80 2.96
N ALA A 19 0.71 7.66 3.39
CA ALA A 19 0.33 7.45 4.79
C ALA A 19 1.57 7.44 5.71
N HIS A 20 2.65 6.78 5.31
CA HIS A 20 3.92 6.80 6.04
C HIS A 20 4.56 8.20 6.10
N GLU A 21 4.52 8.95 4.99
CA GLU A 21 5.01 10.34 4.97
C GLU A 21 4.23 11.23 5.95
N SER A 22 2.91 11.08 6.00
CA SER A 22 2.04 11.82 6.93
C SER A 22 2.38 11.50 8.39
N VAL A 23 2.64 10.23 8.69
CA VAL A 23 3.09 9.78 10.02
C VAL A 23 4.46 10.36 10.38
N ALA A 24 5.41 10.38 9.45
CA ALA A 24 6.72 10.99 9.66
C ALA A 24 6.61 12.49 9.97
N ALA A 25 5.70 13.21 9.30
CA ALA A 25 5.42 14.59 9.59
C ALA A 25 4.83 14.78 11.01
N LEU A 26 3.93 13.91 11.45
CA LEU A 26 3.37 13.92 12.81
C LEU A 26 4.45 13.65 13.88
N HIS A 27 5.34 12.67 13.64
CA HIS A 27 6.50 12.43 14.51
C HIS A 27 7.40 13.66 14.62
N THR A 28 7.68 14.33 13.49
CA THR A 28 8.50 15.55 13.46
C THR A 28 7.87 16.69 14.24
N LYS A 29 6.54 16.79 14.23
CA LYS A 29 5.78 17.81 14.97
C LYS A 29 5.68 17.52 16.48
N GLY A 30 6.09 16.33 16.93
CA GLY A 30 5.99 15.89 18.33
C GLY A 30 4.61 15.36 18.73
N ASP A 31 3.70 15.17 17.77
CA ASP A 31 2.35 14.65 18.02
C ASP A 31 2.35 13.12 17.96
N HIS A 32 2.92 12.51 19.00
CA HIS A 32 3.16 11.07 19.05
C HIS A 32 1.87 10.23 19.08
N ALA A 33 0.79 10.74 19.68
CA ALA A 33 -0.49 10.03 19.72
C ALA A 33 -1.11 9.92 18.32
N ALA A 34 -1.14 11.03 17.57
CA ALA A 34 -1.60 11.04 16.18
C ALA A 34 -0.70 10.20 15.27
N ALA A 35 0.62 10.21 15.52
CA ALA A 35 1.57 9.41 14.76
C ALA A 35 1.39 7.90 14.97
N LEU A 36 1.04 7.45 16.17
CA LEU A 36 0.73 6.04 16.46
C LEU A 36 -0.57 5.57 15.78
N ASP A 37 -1.63 6.38 15.82
CA ASP A 37 -2.87 6.12 15.08
C ASP A 37 -2.61 6.07 13.57
N GLY A 38 -1.88 7.06 13.05
CA GLY A 38 -1.48 7.12 11.65
C GLY A 38 -0.61 5.93 11.22
N SER A 39 0.32 5.47 12.07
CA SER A 39 1.15 4.30 11.79
C SER A 39 0.30 3.04 11.59
N SER A 40 -0.74 2.87 12.41
CA SER A 40 -1.66 1.71 12.28
C SER A 40 -2.41 1.75 10.94
N LYS A 41 -2.83 2.94 10.50
CA LYS A 41 -3.45 3.14 9.18
C LYS A 41 -2.46 2.88 8.03
N ALA A 42 -1.23 3.41 8.12
CA ALA A 42 -0.18 3.19 7.13
C ALA A 42 0.18 1.70 6.97
N LYS A 43 0.21 0.96 8.08
CA LYS A 43 0.35 -0.49 8.07
C LYS A 43 -0.80 -1.16 7.31
N GLY A 44 -2.05 -0.80 7.59
CA GLY A 44 -3.22 -1.32 6.88
C GLY A 44 -3.16 -1.06 5.36
N HIS A 45 -2.71 0.11 4.93
CA HIS A 45 -2.48 0.40 3.51
C HIS A 45 -1.39 -0.48 2.91
N SER A 46 -0.31 -0.75 3.65
CA SER A 46 0.76 -1.65 3.21
C SER A 46 0.29 -3.09 3.04
N ASP A 47 -0.54 -3.59 3.96
CA ASP A 47 -1.16 -4.92 3.85
C ASP A 47 -2.06 -5.03 2.60
N ILE A 48 -2.85 -4.00 2.32
CA ILE A 48 -3.71 -3.95 1.12
C ILE A 48 -2.85 -3.93 -0.15
N ALA A 49 -1.80 -3.10 -0.19
CA ALA A 49 -0.91 -3.01 -1.33
C ALA A 49 -0.22 -4.36 -1.62
N GLY A 50 0.25 -5.04 -0.57
CA GLY A 50 0.83 -6.37 -0.66
C GLY A 50 -0.14 -7.40 -1.24
N LYS A 51 -1.38 -7.43 -0.75
CA LYS A 51 -2.43 -8.31 -1.29
C LYS A 51 -2.73 -8.02 -2.76
N SER A 52 -2.92 -6.75 -3.13
CA SER A 52 -3.14 -6.34 -4.52
C SER A 52 -1.99 -6.75 -5.44
N ALA A 53 -0.75 -6.66 -4.97
CA ALA A 53 0.43 -7.10 -5.73
C ALA A 53 0.43 -8.62 -5.93
N MET A 54 0.12 -9.40 -4.88
CA MET A 54 -0.01 -10.86 -4.97
C MET A 54 -1.10 -11.26 -5.97
N GLU A 55 -2.27 -10.64 -5.90
CA GLU A 55 -3.37 -10.90 -6.85
C GLU A 55 -2.99 -10.55 -8.29
N ALA A 56 -2.27 -9.44 -8.50
CA ALA A 56 -1.78 -9.06 -9.82
C ALA A 56 -0.80 -10.08 -10.38
N HIS A 57 0.14 -10.55 -9.54
CA HIS A 57 1.07 -11.61 -9.90
C HIS A 57 0.36 -12.93 -10.22
N GLU A 58 -0.60 -13.37 -9.41
CA GLU A 58 -1.36 -14.59 -9.65
C GLU A 58 -2.12 -14.53 -10.99
N LYS A 59 -2.84 -13.42 -11.24
CA LYS A 59 -3.54 -13.18 -12.52
C LYS A 59 -2.58 -13.17 -13.71
N SER A 60 -1.39 -12.62 -13.54
CA SER A 60 -0.35 -12.63 -14.57
C SER A 60 0.15 -14.04 -14.85
N VAL A 61 0.42 -14.84 -13.81
CA VAL A 61 0.85 -16.25 -13.93
C VAL A 61 -0.22 -17.10 -14.63
N ILE A 62 -1.50 -16.95 -14.27
CA ILE A 62 -2.61 -17.65 -14.92
C ILE A 62 -2.70 -17.25 -16.39
N SER A 63 -2.56 -15.95 -16.69
CA SER A 63 -2.62 -15.45 -18.07
C SER A 63 -1.43 -15.90 -18.92
N ALA A 64 -0.26 -16.12 -18.34
CA ALA A 64 0.94 -16.59 -19.04
C ALA A 64 0.95 -18.10 -19.30
N LYS A 65 0.12 -18.87 -18.59
CA LYS A 65 -0.05 -20.33 -18.77
C LYS A 65 -1.17 -20.70 -19.75
N LYS A 66 -1.84 -19.71 -20.34
CA LYS A 66 -2.95 -19.87 -21.28
C LYS A 66 -2.48 -19.58 -22.70
#